data_AF-A0AAJ7BTB8-F1
#
_entry.id   AF-A0AAJ7BTB8-F1
#
_cell.length_a   1.000
_cell.length_b   1.000
_cell.length_c   1.000
_cell.angle_alpha   90.00
_cell.angle_beta   90.00
_cell.angle_gamma   90.00
#
_symmetry.space_group_name_H-M   'P 1'
#
loop_
_entity.id
_entity.type
_entity.pdbx_description
1 polymer ?
#
loop_
_entity_poly.entity_id
_entity_poly.type
_entity_poly.pdbx_seq_one_letter_code
_entity_poly.pdbx_strand_id
1 'polypeptide(L)'
;MKFKNKTCILTEILLPRFIMVNVENSTEKLGRDEKFQPDGKYVPRILFYRPEGDLIREAYNRHPKNDPKYRYFYSNSSQVAETMLFVLEMIGQNALPKVLVPVKKKNDKTWVKPDDSSDNSIKPTILE
;
A
#
# COMPACT_ATOMS: atom_id res chain seq x y z
N MET A 1 -22.94 -12.53 -25.36
CA MET A 1 -22.14 -12.83 -24.15
C MET A 1 -22.06 -11.55 -23.31
N LYS A 2 -22.78 -11.46 -22.18
CA LYS A 2 -22.79 -10.25 -21.33
C LYS A 2 -21.83 -10.46 -20.15
N PHE A 3 -20.67 -9.81 -20.18
CA PHE A 3 -19.74 -9.83 -19.05
C PHE A 3 -20.26 -8.94 -17.92
N LYS A 4 -20.86 -9.55 -16.89
CA LYS A 4 -21.31 -8.89 -15.64
C LYS A 4 -20.25 -9.02 -14.52
N ASN A 5 -18.97 -8.99 -14.87
CA ASN A 5 -17.95 -9.58 -14.00
C ASN A 5 -17.42 -8.63 -12.92
N LYS A 6 -17.54 -7.30 -13.08
CA LYS A 6 -16.91 -6.33 -12.16
C LYS A 6 -17.74 -6.07 -10.92
N THR A 7 -19.07 -6.03 -11.04
CA THR A 7 -19.97 -5.71 -9.91
C THR A 7 -20.18 -6.91 -8.98
N CYS A 8 -20.16 -8.15 -9.49
CA CYS A 8 -20.31 -9.37 -8.67
C CYS A 8 -19.16 -9.58 -7.67
N ILE A 9 -17.92 -9.26 -8.06
CA ILE A 9 -16.74 -9.42 -7.19
C ILE A 9 -16.87 -8.58 -5.92
N LEU A 10 -17.40 -7.36 -6.06
CA LEU A 10 -17.58 -6.44 -4.95
C LEU A 10 -18.50 -7.01 -3.86
N THR A 11 -19.67 -7.50 -4.27
CA THR A 11 -20.74 -7.88 -3.35
C THR A 11 -20.52 -9.22 -2.68
N GLU A 12 -20.05 -10.22 -3.43
CA GLU A 12 -19.93 -11.60 -2.91
C GLU A 12 -18.61 -11.85 -2.18
N ILE A 13 -17.54 -11.14 -2.56
CA ILE A 13 -16.20 -11.42 -2.03
C ILE A 13 -15.78 -10.36 -1.02
N LEU A 14 -15.93 -9.07 -1.32
CA LEU A 14 -15.38 -8.05 -0.44
C LEU A 14 -16.27 -7.77 0.77
N LEU A 15 -17.57 -7.54 0.58
CA LEU A 15 -18.46 -7.12 1.67
C LEU A 15 -18.42 -8.04 2.92
N PRO A 16 -18.40 -9.38 2.81
CA PRO A 16 -18.38 -10.27 3.98
C PRO A 16 -17.11 -10.18 4.83
N ARG A 17 -16.04 -9.57 4.30
CA ARG A 17 -14.75 -9.43 5.00
C ARG A 17 -14.65 -8.16 5.86
N PHE A 18 -15.68 -7.31 5.82
CA PHE A 18 -15.71 -6.04 6.54
C PHE A 18 -16.97 -5.90 7.37
N ILE A 19 -16.83 -5.31 8.55
CA ILE A 19 -17.97 -4.76 9.28
C ILE A 19 -18.22 -3.36 8.73
N MET A 20 -19.36 -3.17 8.07
CA MET A 20 -19.75 -1.88 7.50
C MET A 20 -20.64 -1.11 8.47
N VAL A 21 -20.20 0.08 8.85
CA VAL A 21 -20.95 0.99 9.73
C VAL A 21 -21.28 2.25 8.96
N ASN A 22 -22.57 2.55 8.83
CA ASN A 22 -23.04 3.84 8.35
C ASN A 22 -23.30 4.76 9.55
N VAL A 23 -22.74 5.96 9.50
CA VAL A 23 -22.97 6.99 10.54
C VAL A 23 -23.82 8.08 9.92
N GLU A 24 -25.10 8.10 10.28
CA GLU A 24 -26.01 9.17 9.87
C GLU A 24 -25.81 10.43 10.73
N ASN A 25 -26.00 11.59 10.10
CA ASN A 25 -25.84 12.92 10.70
C ASN A 25 -26.73 13.18 11.93
N SER A 26 -27.72 12.34 12.23
CA SER A 26 -28.60 12.48 13.40
C SER A 26 -27.85 12.28 14.73
N THR A 27 -26.68 11.63 14.71
CA THR A 27 -25.79 11.52 15.86
C THR A 27 -24.69 12.59 15.77
N GLU A 28 -25.07 13.86 15.95
CA GLU A 28 -24.16 15.00 15.84
C GLU A 28 -22.87 14.89 16.70
N LYS A 29 -22.86 14.00 17.70
CA LYS A 29 -21.70 13.75 18.55
C LYS A 29 -20.60 12.93 17.86
N LEU A 30 -20.95 11.94 17.04
CA LEU A 30 -19.96 11.06 16.41
C LEU A 30 -19.39 11.70 15.13
N GLY A 31 -20.23 12.35 14.33
CA GLY A 31 -19.78 13.03 13.11
C GLY A 31 -18.85 14.23 13.35
N ARG A 32 -18.85 14.82 14.56
CA ARG A 32 -18.02 15.96 14.94
C ARG A 32 -16.67 15.60 15.58
N ASP A 33 -16.47 14.35 15.97
CA ASP A 33 -15.21 13.91 16.58
C ASP A 33 -14.08 13.97 15.52
N GLU A 34 -12.98 14.63 15.87
CA GLU A 34 -11.84 14.88 14.98
C GLU A 34 -11.23 13.58 14.45
N LYS A 35 -11.36 12.47 15.19
CA LYS A 35 -10.89 11.15 14.75
C LYS A 35 -11.58 10.67 13.46
N PHE A 36 -12.80 11.13 13.18
CA PHE A 36 -13.53 10.82 11.93
C PHE A 36 -13.42 11.92 10.87
N GLN A 37 -12.55 12.92 11.08
CA GLN A 37 -12.30 14.04 10.18
C GLN A 37 -10.80 14.19 9.83
N PRO A 38 -10.09 13.10 9.44
CA PRO A 38 -8.63 13.09 9.30
C PRO A 38 -8.07 14.06 8.24
N ASP A 39 -8.88 14.50 7.28
CA ASP A 39 -8.52 15.44 6.23
C ASP A 39 -9.59 16.53 6.01
N GLY A 40 -10.45 16.75 7.02
CA GLY A 40 -11.43 17.84 7.03
C GLY A 40 -12.87 17.40 7.28
N LYS A 41 -13.77 18.38 7.19
CA LYS A 41 -15.18 18.24 7.60
C LYS A 41 -16.16 17.87 6.48
N TYR A 42 -15.67 17.66 5.25
CA TYR A 42 -16.49 17.41 4.06
C TYR A 42 -17.22 16.06 4.12
N VAL A 43 -18.43 15.97 3.59
CA VAL A 43 -19.18 14.71 3.47
C VAL A 43 -19.54 14.45 2.00
N PRO A 44 -19.64 13.19 1.54
CA PRO A 44 -19.45 11.92 2.26
C PRO A 44 -17.97 11.49 2.41
N ARG A 45 -17.69 10.61 3.38
CA ARG A 45 -16.35 10.00 3.63
C ARG A 45 -16.48 8.51 3.91
N ILE A 46 -15.52 7.72 3.44
CA ILE A 46 -15.37 6.29 3.81
C ILE A 46 -14.00 6.10 4.44
N LEU A 47 -13.98 5.62 5.68
CA LEU A 47 -12.77 5.40 6.48
C LEU A 47 -12.61 3.91 6.77
N PHE A 48 -11.37 3.42 6.72
CA PHE A 48 -11.04 2.03 7.05
C PHE A 48 -10.29 1.96 8.38
N TYR A 49 -10.78 1.11 9.28
CA TYR A 49 -10.21 0.92 10.61
C TYR A 49 -9.67 -0.50 10.76
N ARG A 50 -8.65 -0.65 11.61
CA ARG A 50 -8.22 -1.95 12.10
C ARG A 50 -9.24 -2.49 13.13
N PRO A 51 -9.27 -3.81 13.38
CA PRO A 51 -10.12 -4.38 14.42
C PRO A 51 -9.91 -3.76 15.81
N GLU A 52 -8.71 -3.25 16.09
CA GLU A 52 -8.36 -2.59 17.35
C GLU A 52 -8.95 -1.16 17.48
N GLY A 53 -9.54 -0.62 16.41
CA GLY A 53 -10.13 0.72 16.38
C GLY A 53 -9.23 1.83 15.84
N ASP A 54 -8.05 1.48 15.32
CA ASP A 54 -7.10 2.44 14.72
C ASP A 54 -7.41 2.73 13.26
N LEU A 55 -7.40 4.01 12.87
CA LEU A 55 -7.58 4.43 11.48
C LEU A 55 -6.40 4.00 10.61
N ILE A 56 -6.67 3.30 9.51
CA ILE A 56 -5.68 2.95 8.48
C ILE A 56 -5.51 4.15 7.55
N ARG A 57 -4.55 5.03 7.86
CA ARG A 57 -4.34 6.29 7.13
C ARG A 57 -3.87 6.08 5.68
N GLU A 58 -3.26 4.94 5.38
CA GLU A 58 -2.81 4.56 4.05
C GLU A 58 -3.97 4.09 3.15
N ALA A 59 -5.13 3.75 3.75
CA ALA A 59 -6.31 3.27 3.04
C ALA A 59 -7.23 4.44 2.65
N TYR A 60 -6.81 5.15 1.61
CA TYR A 60 -7.56 6.27 1.03
C TYR A 60 -7.69 6.13 -0.49
N ASN A 61 -8.54 6.95 -1.10
CA ASN A 61 -8.78 6.96 -2.53
C ASN A 61 -7.54 7.46 -3.29
N ARG A 62 -6.77 6.50 -3.84
CA ARG A 62 -5.56 6.75 -4.64
C ARG A 62 -5.83 6.90 -6.14
N HIS A 63 -7.09 6.98 -6.54
CA HIS A 63 -7.44 7.12 -7.94
C HIS A 63 -6.84 8.42 -8.52
N PRO A 64 -6.20 8.41 -9.71
CA PRO A 64 -5.48 9.58 -10.24
C PRO A 64 -6.32 10.85 -10.43
N LYS A 65 -7.63 10.68 -10.63
CA LYS A 65 -8.59 11.79 -10.77
C LYS A 65 -9.12 12.34 -9.44
N ASN A 66 -8.70 11.78 -8.30
CA ASN A 66 -9.15 12.25 -7.00
C ASN A 66 -8.41 13.54 -6.63
N ASP A 67 -9.12 14.47 -5.98
CA ASP A 67 -8.52 15.67 -5.40
C ASP A 67 -7.69 15.27 -4.17
N PRO A 68 -6.38 15.58 -4.11
CA PRO A 68 -5.54 15.27 -2.97
C PRO A 68 -6.02 15.85 -1.64
N LYS A 69 -6.86 16.89 -1.66
CA LYS A 69 -7.48 17.49 -0.47
C LYS A 69 -8.60 16.63 0.12
N TYR A 70 -9.23 15.76 -0.69
CA TYR A 70 -10.38 14.94 -0.31
C TYR A 70 -10.04 13.45 -0.44
N ARG A 71 -9.09 12.98 0.37
CA ARG A 71 -8.50 11.64 0.26
C ARG A 71 -9.51 10.52 0.52
N TYR A 72 -10.50 10.75 1.36
CA TYR A 72 -11.52 9.75 1.73
C TYR A 72 -12.86 9.94 1.01
N PHE A 73 -12.90 10.79 -0.02
CA PHE A 73 -14.02 10.89 -0.93
C PHE A 73 -13.91 9.83 -2.03
N TYR A 74 -15.03 9.19 -2.40
CA TYR A 74 -15.10 8.18 -3.44
C TYR A 74 -16.25 8.52 -4.39
N SER A 75 -15.95 8.73 -5.67
CA SER A 75 -16.94 9.14 -6.67
C SER A 75 -17.76 7.97 -7.22
N ASN A 76 -17.25 6.74 -7.09
CA ASN A 76 -17.92 5.53 -7.55
C ASN A 76 -17.48 4.30 -6.74
N SER A 77 -18.23 3.21 -6.86
CA SER A 77 -18.00 1.97 -6.11
C SER A 77 -16.69 1.26 -6.49
N SER A 78 -16.17 1.44 -7.70
CA SER A 78 -14.89 0.84 -8.11
C SER A 78 -13.70 1.41 -7.33
N GLN A 79 -13.70 2.71 -7.03
CA GLN A 79 -12.66 3.30 -6.18
C GLN A 79 -12.68 2.75 -4.75
N VAL A 80 -13.89 2.48 -4.23
CA VAL A 80 -14.06 1.83 -2.91
C VAL A 80 -13.52 0.40 -2.97
N ALA A 81 -13.85 -0.35 -4.03
CA ALA A 81 -13.37 -1.71 -4.29
C ALA A 81 -11.84 -1.83 -4.20
N GLU A 82 -11.15 -0.93 -4.90
CA GLU A 82 -9.69 -0.89 -5.00
C GLU A 82 -9.07 -0.67 -3.62
N THR A 83 -9.67 0.19 -2.81
CA THR A 83 -9.19 0.46 -1.45
C THR A 83 -9.50 -0.69 -0.49
N MET A 84 -10.67 -1.32 -0.60
CA MET A 84 -11.01 -2.52 0.17
C MET A 84 -10.02 -3.67 -0.12
N LEU A 85 -9.70 -3.91 -1.40
CA LEU A 85 -8.71 -4.91 -1.80
C LEU A 85 -7.34 -4.61 -1.20
N PHE A 86 -6.90 -3.35 -1.28
CA PHE A 86 -5.65 -2.93 -0.67
C PHE A 86 -5.62 -3.15 0.85
N VAL A 87 -6.71 -2.84 1.56
CA VAL A 87 -6.80 -3.06 3.00
C VAL A 87 -6.68 -4.55 3.34
N LEU A 88 -7.34 -5.43 2.58
CA LEU A 88 -7.24 -6.88 2.79
C LEU A 88 -5.83 -7.41 2.53
N GLU A 89 -5.16 -6.92 1.47
CA GLU A 89 -3.78 -7.28 1.19
C GLU A 89 -2.84 -6.80 2.31
N MET A 90 -3.02 -5.57 2.77
CA MET A 90 -2.24 -4.99 3.86
C MET A 90 -2.46 -5.76 5.17
N ILE A 91 -3.69 -6.12 5.54
CA ILE A 91 -3.97 -6.89 6.75
C ILE A 91 -3.46 -8.33 6.61
N GLY A 92 -3.64 -8.96 5.45
CA GLY A 92 -3.12 -10.30 5.16
C GLY A 92 -1.60 -10.39 5.29
N GLN A 93 -0.87 -9.33 4.92
CA GLN A 93 0.58 -9.22 5.14
C GLN A 93 0.97 -8.91 6.60
N ASN A 94 0.05 -8.34 7.39
CA ASN A 94 0.26 -7.96 8.80
C ASN A 94 -0.28 -8.99 9.81
N ALA A 95 -0.89 -10.10 9.36
CA ALA A 95 -1.35 -11.20 10.22
C ALA A 95 -0.21 -12.07 10.80
N LEU A 96 1.05 -11.67 10.59
CA LEU A 96 2.21 -12.24 11.28
C LEU A 96 2.81 -11.20 12.22
N PRO A 97 3.05 -11.54 13.50
CA PRO A 97 3.99 -10.76 14.30
C PRO A 97 5.34 -10.82 13.59
N LYS A 98 5.92 -9.65 13.28
CA LYS A 98 7.30 -9.52 12.80
C LYS A 98 8.26 -9.94 13.91
N VAL A 99 8.40 -11.25 14.13
CA VAL A 99 9.57 -11.82 14.79
C VAL A 99 10.61 -12.05 13.70
N LEU A 100 11.77 -11.44 13.92
CA LEU A 100 13.00 -11.42 13.10
C LEU A 100 13.01 -10.44 11.92
N VAL A 101 13.50 -9.25 12.23
CA VAL A 101 14.09 -8.32 11.25
C VAL A 101 15.40 -8.93 10.74
N PRO A 102 15.65 -9.03 9.42
CA PRO A 102 17.00 -9.13 8.91
C PRO A 102 17.53 -7.72 8.65
N VAL A 103 18.42 -7.26 9.53
CA VAL A 103 19.30 -6.12 9.27
C VAL A 103 20.12 -6.43 8.02
N LYS A 104 19.91 -5.70 6.92
CA LYS A 104 20.83 -5.72 5.77
C LYS A 104 22.01 -4.81 6.09
N LYS A 105 23.17 -5.42 6.35
CA LYS A 105 24.48 -4.75 6.49
C LYS A 105 24.92 -4.17 5.14
N LYS A 106 25.47 -2.94 5.18
CA LYS A 106 26.23 -2.33 4.08
C LYS A 106 27.51 -3.15 3.86
N ASN A 107 27.79 -3.49 2.61
CA ASN A 107 29.05 -4.12 2.24
C ASN A 107 29.92 -3.08 1.52
N ASP A 108 30.78 -2.41 2.29
CA ASP A 108 32.04 -1.86 1.79
C ASP A 108 32.95 -3.04 1.42
N LYS A 109 33.47 -3.04 0.19
CA LYS A 109 34.57 -3.92 -0.23
C LYS A 109 35.45 -3.17 -1.23
N THR A 110 36.30 -2.32 -0.70
CA THR A 110 37.61 -2.01 -1.28
C THR A 110 38.42 -3.30 -1.37
N TRP A 111 39.04 -3.58 -2.52
CA TRP A 111 40.14 -4.54 -2.58
C TRP A 111 41.29 -3.95 -3.41
N VAL A 112 42.45 -3.94 -2.75
CA VAL A 112 43.77 -3.48 -3.17
C VAL A 112 44.45 -4.59 -3.99
N LYS A 113 45.28 -4.21 -4.97
CA LYS A 113 46.05 -5.13 -5.83
C LYS A 113 47.09 -5.93 -5.01
N PRO A 114 47.49 -7.13 -5.50
CA PRO A 114 48.80 -7.67 -5.24
C PRO A 114 49.66 -7.73 -6.51
N ASP A 115 50.90 -7.32 -6.32
CA ASP A 115 52.06 -7.21 -7.18
C ASP A 115 52.99 -8.45 -7.06
N ASP A 116 53.86 -8.59 -8.07
CA ASP A 116 55.10 -9.39 -8.17
C ASP A 116 55.14 -10.81 -8.81
N SER A 117 55.56 -10.80 -10.09
CA SER A 117 56.88 -11.30 -10.61
C SER A 117 57.10 -12.78 -11.08
N SER A 118 57.58 -12.86 -12.34
CA SER A 118 58.35 -13.91 -13.07
C SER A 118 57.60 -15.19 -13.51
N ASP A 119 57.75 -15.79 -14.70
CA ASP A 119 58.86 -15.82 -15.66
C ASP A 119 58.41 -16.34 -17.07
N ASN A 120 59.10 -15.85 -18.11
CA ASN A 120 59.39 -16.39 -19.46
C ASN A 120 58.30 -16.90 -20.45
N SER A 121 58.26 -16.29 -21.66
CA SER A 121 58.90 -16.83 -22.89
C SER A 121 58.19 -16.48 -24.23
N ILE A 122 58.90 -15.68 -25.05
CA ILE A 122 58.98 -15.69 -26.54
C ILE A 122 57.84 -15.07 -27.42
N LYS A 123 58.28 -14.08 -28.24
CA LYS A 123 57.61 -13.28 -29.31
C LYS A 123 57.43 -14.09 -30.63
N PRO A 124 56.73 -13.63 -31.71
CA PRO A 124 57.16 -12.54 -32.62
C PRO A 124 56.01 -11.61 -33.15
N THR A 125 56.24 -10.32 -33.48
CA THR A 125 56.38 -9.69 -34.84
C THR A 125 55.05 -9.70 -35.64
N ILE A 126 54.45 -8.61 -36.12
CA ILE A 126 54.91 -7.59 -37.09
C ILE A 126 54.13 -6.26 -36.91
N LEU A 127 54.84 -5.15 -37.06
CA LEU A 127 54.34 -3.81 -37.37
C LEU A 127 54.26 -3.65 -38.89
N GLU A 128 53.11 -3.21 -39.40
CA GLU A 128 52.95 -2.00 -40.23
C GLU A 128 51.50 -1.51 -40.13
#